data_AF-A0A3D9HRJ7-F1
#
_entry.id   AF-A0A3D9HRJ7-F1
#
_cell.length_a   1.000
_cell.length_b   1.000
_cell.length_c   1.000
_cell.angle_alpha   90.00
_cell.angle_beta   90.00
_cell.angle_gamma   90.00
#
_symmetry.space_group_name_H-M   'P 1'
#
loop_
_entity.id
_entity.type
_entity.pdbx_description
1 polymer ?
#
loop_
_entity_poly.entity_id
_entity_poly.type
_entity_poly.pdbx_seq_one_letter_code
_entity_poly.pdbx_strand_id
1 'polypeptide(L)'
;MTDKRSQRLRRDVMEKLEATGRLKSDQLMAVEDIRRIWHAFGRGLFPAARDISSPRVDGTRRFVDPIARMRDGEAALYRNRYKAWADWAGRQEIANRGGKRLTLLQLTYDMVIDNWGPRQWEDCHKVRHGTATRQLALALDRYLDGFD
;
A
#
# COMPACT_ATOMS: atom_id res chain seq x y z
N MET A 1 35.75 -12.90 13.82
CA MET A 1 35.30 -11.67 13.11
C MET A 1 33.78 -11.66 13.12
N THR A 2 33.20 -10.89 14.03
CA THR A 2 31.74 -10.83 14.24
C THR A 2 31.15 -9.91 13.17
N ASP A 3 30.29 -10.48 12.32
CA ASP A 3 29.69 -9.81 11.17
C ASP A 3 28.79 -8.65 11.63
N LYS A 4 29.26 -7.41 11.47
CA LYS A 4 28.51 -6.16 11.71
C LYS A 4 27.53 -5.85 10.55
N ARG A 5 27.02 -6.85 9.84
CA ARG A 5 26.01 -6.72 8.78
C ARG A 5 24.66 -7.31 9.16
N SER A 6 24.24 -7.16 10.41
CA SER A 6 22.81 -7.02 10.68
C SER A 6 22.36 -5.76 9.94
N GLN A 7 21.88 -5.91 8.70
CA GLN A 7 21.12 -4.90 7.99
C GLN A 7 20.15 -4.30 9.01
N ARG A 8 20.35 -3.03 9.38
CA ARG A 8 19.33 -2.28 10.10
C ARG A 8 18.10 -2.31 9.19
N LEU A 9 17.17 -3.21 9.48
CA LEU A 9 15.84 -3.21 8.89
C LEU A 9 15.37 -1.76 8.97
N ARG A 10 15.13 -1.14 7.81
CA ARG A 10 14.61 0.24 7.78
C ARG A 10 13.34 0.20 8.62
N ARG A 11 13.35 0.93 9.74
CA ARG A 11 12.19 1.07 10.62
C ARG A 11 10.98 1.45 9.78
N ASP A 12 9.87 0.76 9.96
CA ASP A 12 8.62 1.00 9.24
C ASP A 12 8.22 2.48 9.40
N VAL A 13 7.96 3.16 8.28
CA VAL A 13 7.57 4.57 8.29
C VAL A 13 6.24 4.74 9.02
N MET A 14 5.32 3.78 8.94
CA MET A 14 4.01 3.87 9.58
C MET A 14 4.13 3.82 11.10
N GLU A 15 4.89 2.87 11.63
CA GLU A 15 5.20 2.79 13.07
C GLU A 15 5.92 4.05 13.58
N LYS A 16 6.82 4.62 12.76
CA LYS A 16 7.49 5.88 13.13
C LYS A 16 6.52 7.06 13.18
N LEU A 17 5.55 7.12 12.26
CA LEU A 17 4.55 8.18 12.26
C LEU A 17 3.59 8.05 13.45
N GLU A 18 3.22 6.83 13.83
CA GLU A 18 2.43 6.55 15.04
C GLU A 18 3.20 6.95 16.31
N ALA A 19 4.44 6.49 16.44
CA ALA A 19 5.29 6.81 17.61
C ALA A 19 5.60 8.31 17.76
N THR A 20 5.41 9.11 16.71
CA THR A 20 5.57 10.58 16.75
C THR A 20 4.24 11.34 16.82
N GLY A 21 3.12 10.62 17.04
CA GLY A 21 1.78 11.19 17.18
C GLY A 21 1.20 11.75 15.87
N ARG A 22 1.79 11.42 14.73
CA ARG A 22 1.34 11.88 13.40
C ARG A 22 0.30 10.96 12.77
N LEU A 23 0.23 9.73 13.24
CA LEU A 23 -0.86 8.79 12.99
C LEU A 23 -1.42 8.31 14.33
N LYS A 24 -2.72 8.01 14.37
CA LYS A 24 -3.39 7.37 15.50
C LYS A 24 -3.22 5.85 15.43
N SER A 25 -3.33 5.15 16.55
CA SER A 25 -3.23 3.69 16.58
C SER A 25 -4.31 3.00 15.72
N ASP A 26 -5.54 3.53 15.67
CA ASP A 26 -6.59 3.00 14.78
C ASP A 26 -6.24 3.15 13.30
N GLN A 27 -5.53 4.22 12.93
CA GLN A 27 -5.04 4.40 11.56
C GLN A 27 -3.95 3.37 11.22
N LEU A 28 -3.18 2.89 12.20
CA LEU A 28 -2.24 1.79 12.00
C LEU A 28 -2.96 0.46 11.74
N MET A 29 -4.14 0.24 12.34
CA MET A 29 -4.97 -0.91 11.97
C MET A 29 -5.44 -0.84 10.52
N ALA A 30 -5.88 0.33 10.04
CA ALA A 30 -6.24 0.54 8.64
C ALA A 30 -5.06 0.30 7.68
N VAL A 31 -3.85 0.70 8.08
CA VAL A 31 -2.60 0.40 7.35
C VAL A 31 -2.40 -1.12 7.21
N GLU A 32 -2.55 -1.89 8.29
CA GLU A 32 -2.39 -3.34 8.26
C GLU A 32 -3.47 -4.04 7.42
N ASP A 33 -4.71 -3.56 7.47
CA ASP A 33 -5.79 -4.04 6.63
C ASP A 33 -5.49 -3.81 5.13
N ILE A 34 -5.02 -2.61 4.77
CA ILE A 34 -4.60 -2.27 3.40
C ILE A 34 -3.44 -3.17 2.95
N ARG A 35 -2.40 -3.35 3.79
CA ARG A 35 -1.27 -4.24 3.51
C ARG A 35 -1.73 -5.66 3.28
N ARG A 36 -2.62 -6.19 4.14
CA ARG A 36 -3.17 -7.54 4.03
C ARG A 36 -3.87 -7.75 2.68
N ILE A 37 -4.72 -6.82 2.25
CA ILE A 37 -5.37 -6.90 0.94
C ILE A 37 -4.35 -6.82 -0.20
N TRP A 38 -3.39 -5.90 -0.13
CA TRP A 38 -2.37 -5.78 -1.16
C TRP A 38 -1.50 -7.05 -1.29
N HIS A 39 -1.09 -7.64 -0.16
CA HIS A 39 -0.42 -8.94 -0.13
C HIS A 39 -1.29 -10.05 -0.70
N ALA A 40 -2.61 -10.02 -0.48
CA ALA A 40 -3.53 -10.97 -1.08
C ALA A 40 -3.58 -10.86 -2.61
N PHE A 41 -3.53 -9.64 -3.17
CA PHE A 41 -3.39 -9.44 -4.62
C PHE A 41 -2.05 -9.97 -5.15
N GLY A 42 -0.97 -9.81 -4.37
CA GLY A 42 0.36 -10.33 -4.71
C GLY A 42 0.46 -11.86 -4.70
N ARG A 43 -0.43 -12.57 -4.02
CA ARG A 43 -0.39 -14.04 -3.94
C ARG A 43 -0.66 -14.65 -5.31
N GLY A 44 0.31 -15.42 -5.80
CA GLY A 44 0.22 -16.10 -7.09
C GLY A 44 0.63 -15.26 -8.32
N LEU A 45 1.10 -14.01 -8.11
CA LEU A 45 1.71 -13.19 -9.18
C LEU A 45 3.21 -13.48 -9.37
N PHE A 46 3.80 -14.38 -8.59
CA PHE A 46 5.16 -14.85 -8.82
C PHE A 46 5.19 -15.82 -10.02
N PRO A 47 5.96 -15.54 -11.09
CA PRO A 47 6.40 -16.61 -11.96
C PRO A 47 7.17 -17.59 -11.10
N ALA A 48 6.92 -18.89 -11.27
CA ALA A 48 7.70 -19.91 -10.62
C ALA A 48 9.17 -19.69 -11.05
N ALA A 49 10.01 -19.20 -10.14
CA ALA A 49 11.46 -19.39 -10.21
C ALA A 49 11.85 -20.86 -9.95
N ARG A 50 10.87 -21.77 -9.96
CA ARG A 50 11.07 -23.19 -10.17
C ARG A 50 11.09 -23.42 -11.67
N ASP A 51 12.32 -23.39 -12.18
CA ASP A 51 12.83 -24.21 -13.28
C ASP A 51 13.39 -23.39 -14.47
N ILE A 52 14.59 -22.86 -14.25
CA ILE A 52 15.46 -22.26 -15.29
C ILE A 52 15.85 -23.29 -16.38
N SER A 53 15.59 -24.59 -16.16
CA SER A 53 15.84 -25.66 -17.13
C SER A 53 14.59 -26.16 -17.87
N SER A 54 13.38 -25.70 -17.54
CA SER A 54 12.17 -26.20 -18.19
C SER A 54 11.85 -25.48 -19.51
N PRO A 55 11.48 -26.19 -20.58
CA PRO A 55 11.08 -25.58 -21.84
C PRO A 55 9.80 -24.77 -21.62
N ARG A 56 9.83 -23.50 -22.06
CA ARG A 56 8.73 -22.53 -22.20
C ARG A 56 7.40 -22.93 -21.53
N VAL A 57 7.07 -22.20 -20.46
CA VAL A 57 5.75 -22.24 -19.81
C VAL A 57 4.66 -22.05 -20.86
N ASP A 58 3.85 -23.08 -21.06
CA ASP A 58 2.66 -23.05 -21.90
C ASP A 58 1.73 -21.89 -21.53
N GLY A 59 1.27 -21.15 -22.55
CA GLY A 59 0.39 -19.98 -22.44
C GLY A 59 -1.04 -20.27 -22.00
N THR A 60 -1.28 -21.33 -21.22
CA THR A 60 -2.62 -21.83 -20.85
C THR A 60 -3.07 -21.47 -19.43
N ARG A 61 -2.28 -20.70 -18.66
CA ARG A 61 -2.73 -20.24 -17.33
C ARG A 61 -3.88 -19.24 -17.49
N ARG A 62 -5.12 -19.71 -17.26
CA ARG A 62 -6.31 -18.87 -17.10
C ARG A 62 -6.00 -17.77 -16.08
N PHE A 63 -6.31 -16.52 -16.43
CA PHE A 63 -6.34 -15.42 -15.49
C PHE A 63 -7.32 -15.79 -14.37
N VAL A 64 -6.78 -16.11 -13.19
CA VAL A 64 -7.59 -16.31 -11.99
C VAL A 64 -7.79 -14.95 -11.35
N ASP A 65 -9.05 -14.59 -11.10
CA ASP A 65 -9.44 -13.38 -10.39
C ASP A 65 -8.62 -13.27 -9.08
N PRO A 66 -7.89 -12.16 -8.84
CA PRO A 66 -7.17 -11.94 -7.60
C PRO A 66 -8.03 -12.12 -6.34
N ILE A 67 -9.34 -11.84 -6.41
CA ILE A 67 -10.29 -12.04 -5.30
C ILE A 67 -10.46 -13.53 -5.00
N ALA A 68 -10.41 -14.41 -6.01
CA ALA A 68 -10.52 -15.85 -5.82
C ALA A 68 -9.32 -16.46 -5.06
N ARG A 69 -8.24 -15.69 -4.87
CA ARG A 69 -7.07 -16.09 -4.08
C ARG A 69 -7.11 -15.59 -2.63
N MET A 70 -8.06 -14.72 -2.30
CA MET A 70 -8.26 -14.22 -0.95
C MET A 70 -8.86 -15.31 -0.06
N ARG A 71 -8.45 -15.34 1.21
CA ARG A 71 -9.15 -16.10 2.25
C ARG A 71 -10.47 -15.38 2.57
N ASP A 72 -11.42 -16.08 3.17
CA ASP A 72 -12.77 -15.54 3.42
C ASP A 72 -12.77 -14.20 4.16
N GLY A 73 -11.91 -14.04 5.18
CA GLY A 73 -11.78 -12.78 5.92
C GLY A 73 -11.21 -11.63 5.10
N GLU A 74 -10.29 -11.92 4.17
CA GLU A 74 -9.73 -10.89 3.26
C GLU A 74 -10.74 -10.53 2.17
N ALA A 75 -11.47 -11.51 1.64
CA ALA A 75 -12.53 -11.26 0.66
C ALA A 75 -13.68 -10.44 1.27
N ALA A 76 -14.02 -10.66 2.54
CA ALA A 76 -15.00 -9.85 3.26
C ALA A 76 -14.49 -8.41 3.46
N LEU A 77 -13.25 -8.24 3.94
CA LEU A 77 -12.64 -6.92 4.12
C LEU A 77 -12.49 -6.16 2.80
N TYR A 78 -12.13 -6.87 1.72
CA TYR A 78 -12.07 -6.30 0.39
C TYR A 78 -13.41 -5.75 -0.07
N ARG A 79 -14.47 -6.58 0.00
CA ARG A 79 -15.80 -6.23 -0.49
C ARG A 79 -16.47 -5.14 0.35
N ASN A 80 -16.35 -5.22 1.67
CA ASN A 80 -17.12 -4.37 2.59
C ASN A 80 -16.46 -3.00 2.81
N ARG A 81 -15.14 -2.88 2.61
CA ARG A 81 -14.42 -1.64 2.97
C ARG A 81 -13.39 -1.22 1.92
N TYR A 82 -12.43 -2.10 1.60
CA TYR A 82 -11.31 -1.72 0.75
C TYR A 82 -11.72 -1.25 -0.64
N LYS A 83 -12.66 -1.95 -1.29
CA LYS A 83 -13.03 -1.62 -2.68
C LYS A 83 -13.61 -0.21 -2.78
N ALA A 84 -14.60 0.13 -1.97
CA ALA A 84 -15.21 1.45 -1.96
C ALA A 84 -14.19 2.54 -1.61
N TRP A 85 -13.32 2.25 -0.64
CA TRP A 85 -12.21 3.13 -0.28
C TRP A 85 -11.24 3.37 -1.43
N ALA A 86 -10.79 2.32 -2.11
CA ALA A 86 -9.85 2.44 -3.22
C ALA A 86 -10.45 3.22 -4.39
N ASP A 87 -11.74 2.99 -4.70
CA ASP A 87 -12.48 3.73 -5.72
C ASP A 87 -12.59 5.22 -5.35
N TRP A 88 -12.83 5.56 -4.09
CA TRP A 88 -12.83 6.94 -3.61
C TRP A 88 -11.43 7.57 -3.64
N ALA A 89 -10.44 6.92 -3.06
CA ALA A 89 -9.07 7.41 -2.93
C ALA A 89 -8.40 7.58 -4.31
N GLY A 90 -8.74 6.74 -5.28
CA GLY A 90 -8.28 6.84 -6.67
C GLY A 90 -8.88 8.04 -7.43
N ARG A 91 -9.96 8.64 -6.92
CA ARG A 91 -10.58 9.85 -7.47
C ARG A 91 -10.15 11.13 -6.75
N GLN A 92 -9.57 11.02 -5.55
CA GLN A 92 -9.09 12.18 -4.80
C GLN A 92 -7.72 12.63 -5.32
N GLU A 93 -7.67 13.77 -6.00
CA GLU A 93 -6.44 14.32 -6.54
C GLU A 93 -5.67 15.16 -5.51
N ILE A 94 -4.36 15.00 -5.51
CA ILE A 94 -3.43 15.78 -4.71
C ILE A 94 -2.77 16.82 -5.60
N ALA A 95 -3.02 18.09 -5.31
CA ALA A 95 -2.38 19.18 -6.02
C ALA A 95 -0.85 19.09 -5.93
N ASN A 96 -0.19 19.17 -7.09
CA ASN A 96 1.26 19.20 -7.21
C ASN A 96 1.69 20.18 -8.31
N ARG A 97 2.97 20.55 -8.30
CA ARG A 97 3.55 21.45 -9.32
C ARG A 97 4.06 20.71 -10.56
N GLY A 98 4.06 19.38 -10.56
CA GLY A 98 4.67 18.54 -11.58
C GLY A 98 3.74 18.20 -12.76
N GLY A 99 2.49 18.67 -12.76
CA GLY A 99 1.51 18.46 -13.84
C GLY A 99 1.02 17.01 -14.00
N LYS A 100 1.58 16.06 -13.24
CA LYS A 100 1.15 14.65 -13.24
C LYS A 100 -0.04 14.49 -12.30
N ARG A 101 -1.06 13.76 -12.74
CA ARG A 101 -2.16 13.35 -11.87
C ARG A 101 -1.63 12.50 -10.73
N LEU A 102 -1.90 12.91 -9.49
CA LEU A 102 -1.46 12.25 -8.28
C LEU A 102 -2.67 12.06 -7.38
N THR A 103 -2.86 10.85 -6.86
CA THR A 103 -4.07 10.50 -6.11
C THR A 103 -3.76 10.10 -4.68
N LEU A 104 -4.77 10.16 -3.80
CA LEU A 104 -4.65 9.63 -2.44
C LEU A 104 -4.30 8.13 -2.45
N LEU A 105 -4.84 7.38 -3.42
CA LEU A 105 -4.53 5.97 -3.56
C LEU A 105 -3.04 5.74 -3.83
N GLN A 106 -2.46 6.48 -4.79
CA GLN A 106 -1.03 6.37 -5.11
C GLN A 106 -0.17 6.74 -3.90
N LEU A 107 -0.46 7.87 -3.25
CA LEU A 107 0.24 8.28 -2.02
C LEU A 107 0.20 7.19 -0.96
N THR A 108 -0.98 6.59 -0.76
CA THR A 108 -1.15 5.57 0.27
C THR A 108 -0.32 4.34 -0.06
N TYR A 109 -0.32 3.86 -1.30
CA TYR A 109 0.51 2.72 -1.68
C TYR A 109 2.00 3.02 -1.56
N ASP A 110 2.47 4.18 -2.06
CA ASP A 110 3.88 4.55 -1.97
C ASP A 110 4.36 4.56 -0.50
N MET A 111 3.52 5.06 0.41
CA MET A 111 3.88 5.15 1.83
C MET A 111 3.66 3.84 2.60
N VAL A 112 2.54 3.15 2.40
CA VAL A 112 2.13 1.98 3.19
C VAL A 112 2.77 0.68 2.68
N ILE A 113 2.86 0.53 1.35
CA ILE A 113 3.37 -0.67 0.70
C ILE A 113 4.85 -0.51 0.38
N ASP A 114 5.22 0.58 -0.29
CA ASP A 114 6.62 0.81 -0.71
C ASP A 114 7.46 1.47 0.39
N ASN A 115 6.85 1.76 1.54
CA ASN A 115 7.50 2.28 2.75
C ASN A 115 8.23 3.62 2.51
N TRP A 116 7.68 4.50 1.65
CA TRP A 116 8.24 5.82 1.40
C TRP A 116 8.03 6.76 2.59
N GLY A 117 9.08 7.51 2.92
CA GLY A 117 8.99 8.58 3.91
C GLY A 117 8.20 9.79 3.38
N PRO A 118 7.48 10.54 4.23
CA PRO A 118 6.71 11.71 3.79
C PRO A 118 7.53 12.73 3.00
N ARG A 119 8.74 13.07 3.49
CA ARG A 119 9.63 14.01 2.80
C ARG A 119 10.11 13.49 1.44
N GLN A 120 10.49 12.21 1.39
CA GLN A 120 10.93 11.56 0.15
C GLN A 120 9.83 11.63 -0.92
N TRP A 121 8.58 11.35 -0.53
CA TRP A 121 7.43 11.43 -1.42
C TRP A 121 7.15 12.87 -1.87
N GLU A 122 7.12 13.82 -0.94
CA GLU A 122 6.89 15.25 -1.23
C GLU A 122 7.94 15.82 -2.20
N ASP A 123 9.20 15.49 -1.99
CA ASP A 123 10.32 15.96 -2.83
C ASP A 123 10.28 15.36 -4.24
N CYS A 124 9.90 14.09 -4.35
CA CYS A 124 9.73 13.39 -5.62
C CYS A 124 8.59 13.99 -6.44
N HIS A 125 7.44 14.22 -5.80
CA HIS A 125 6.22 14.68 -6.45
C HIS A 125 6.05 16.21 -6.48
N LYS A 126 7.01 16.98 -5.95
CA LYS A 126 6.97 18.46 -5.89
C LYS A 126 5.73 18.98 -5.17
N VAL A 127 5.46 18.40 -4.01
CA VAL A 127 4.34 18.76 -3.13
C VAL A 127 4.86 19.52 -1.91
N ARG A 128 4.06 20.43 -1.35
CA ARG A 128 4.42 21.18 -0.14
C ARG A 128 4.69 20.25 1.04
N HIS A 129 5.73 20.54 1.81
CA HIS A 129 6.06 19.79 3.02
C HIS A 129 4.90 19.70 4.03
N GLY A 130 4.72 18.50 4.59
CA GLY A 130 3.64 18.15 5.52
C GLY A 130 2.34 17.73 4.84
N THR A 131 2.24 17.85 3.51
CA THR A 131 1.05 17.42 2.78
C THR A 131 0.91 15.91 2.81
N ALA A 132 1.99 15.15 2.67
CA ALA A 132 1.90 13.69 2.54
C ALA A 132 1.30 13.05 3.79
N THR A 133 1.79 13.43 4.97
CA THR A 133 1.27 12.93 6.25
C THR A 133 -0.20 13.30 6.45
N ARG A 134 -0.60 14.54 6.16
CA ARG A 134 -1.99 14.98 6.29
C ARG A 134 -2.93 14.22 5.35
N GLN A 135 -2.50 14.04 4.10
CA GLN A 135 -3.29 13.32 3.10
C GLN A 135 -3.36 11.82 3.39
N LEU A 136 -2.29 11.22 3.93
CA LEU A 136 -2.31 9.84 4.42
C LEU A 136 -3.32 9.68 5.56
N ALA A 137 -3.27 10.56 6.57
CA ALA A 137 -4.21 10.54 7.69
C ALA A 137 -5.67 10.65 7.21
N LEU A 138 -5.96 11.57 6.27
CA LEU A 138 -7.27 11.70 5.65
C LEU A 138 -7.72 10.41 4.95
N ALA A 139 -6.83 9.77 4.19
CA ALA A 139 -7.14 8.53 3.49
C ALA A 139 -7.42 7.38 4.47
N LEU A 140 -6.69 7.29 5.58
CA LEU A 140 -6.86 6.26 6.61
C LEU A 140 -8.10 6.50 7.47
N ASP A 141 -8.39 7.75 7.85
CA ASP A 141 -9.63 8.11 8.54
C ASP A 141 -10.84 7.73 7.67
N ARG A 142 -10.81 8.05 6.37
CA ARG A 142 -11.88 7.65 5.46
C ARG A 142 -12.02 6.14 5.30
N TYR A 143 -10.91 5.38 5.37
CA TYR A 143 -10.95 3.92 5.38
C TYR A 143 -11.72 3.40 6.61
N LEU A 144 -11.45 3.97 7.78
CA LEU A 144 -12.06 3.58 9.05
C LEU A 144 -13.55 3.93 9.09
N ASP A 145 -13.90 5.16 8.70
CA ASP A 145 -15.28 5.65 8.68
C ASP A 145 -16.18 4.83 7.74
N GLY A 146 -15.60 4.28 6.67
CA GLY A 146 -16.34 3.49 5.69
C GLY A 146 -17.10 4.33 4.68
N PHE A 147 -17.96 3.65 3.92
CA PHE A 147 -18.75 4.20 2.83
C PHE A 147 -20.18 3.69 3.00
N ASP A 148 -21.11 4.60 3.26
CA ASP A 148 -22.54 4.33 3.29
C ASP A 148 -23.09 4.05 1.88
#